data_AF-A0A7Z8VV93-F1
#
_entry.id   AF-A0A7Z8VV93-F1
#
_cell.length_a   1.000
_cell.length_b   1.000
_cell.length_c   1.000
_cell.angle_alpha   90.00
_cell.angle_beta   90.00
_cell.angle_gamma   90.00
#
_symmetry.space_group_name_H-M   'P 1'
#
loop_
_entity.id
_entity.type
_entity.pdbx_description
1 polymer ?
#
loop_
_entity_poly.entity_id
_entity_poly.type
_entity_poly.pdbx_seq_one_letter_code
_entity_poly.pdbx_strand_id
1 'polypeptide(L)' 'MKKTGTYTKTKPLSVEFMAIEDGKISGTVTPYADPVFARKTVFSTYEGIVTGNRIEGTYTTRVGQNGNSFTGSWWAVRK' A
#
# COMPACT_ATOMS: atom_id res chain seq x y z
N MET A 1 -21.60 12.51 -4.73
CA MET A 1 -21.34 11.94 -6.08
C MET A 1 -20.11 11.03 -5.97
N LYS A 2 -20.28 9.69 -6.03
CA LYS A 2 -19.14 8.76 -5.99
C LYS A 2 -18.47 8.80 -7.37
N LYS A 3 -17.34 9.49 -7.50
CA LYS A 3 -16.54 9.51 -8.73
C LYS A 3 -16.03 8.09 -8.99
N THR A 4 -16.58 7.45 -10.01
CA THR A 4 -16.15 6.12 -10.47
C THR A 4 -15.05 6.34 -11.51
N GLY A 5 -13.79 6.22 -11.09
CA GLY A 5 -12.65 6.25 -11.99
C GLY A 5 -12.38 4.85 -12.55
N THR A 6 -12.06 4.76 -13.84
CA THR A 6 -11.65 3.50 -14.48
C THR A 6 -10.24 3.14 -14.02
N TYR A 7 -10.07 2.01 -13.33
CA TYR A 7 -8.76 1.47 -12.96
C TYR A 7 -8.03 0.98 -14.20
N THR A 8 -7.31 1.87 -14.88
CA THR A 8 -6.34 1.45 -15.89
C THR A 8 -5.18 0.84 -15.14
N LYS A 9 -4.88 -0.44 -15.39
CA LYS A 9 -3.77 -1.16 -14.74
C LYS A 9 -2.48 -0.36 -14.92
N THR A 10 -2.06 0.35 -13.88
CA THR A 10 -0.80 1.08 -13.86
C THR A 10 0.36 0.10 -13.68
N LYS A 11 1.58 0.56 -13.97
CA LYS A 11 2.81 -0.18 -13.64
C LYS A 11 2.74 -0.63 -12.17
N PRO A 12 3.22 -1.85 -11.84
CA PRO A 12 3.24 -2.32 -10.46
C PRO A 12 3.97 -1.31 -9.57
N LEU A 13 3.39 -1.03 -8.40
CA LEU A 13 4.00 -0.15 -7.42
C LEU A 13 5.15 -0.88 -6.74
N SER A 14 6.28 -0.20 -6.58
CA SER A 14 7.40 -0.70 -5.79
C SER A 14 7.05 -0.64 -4.31
N VAL A 15 7.28 -1.76 -3.63
CA VAL A 15 7.05 -1.92 -2.20
C VAL A 15 8.39 -2.29 -1.57
N GLU A 16 8.83 -1.50 -0.60
CA GLU A 16 10.09 -1.74 0.12
C GLU A 16 9.77 -2.43 1.44
N PHE A 17 10.24 -3.67 1.59
CA PHE A 17 10.13 -4.44 2.84
C PHE A 17 11.25 -4.01 3.79
N MET A 18 10.91 -3.25 4.82
CA MET A 18 11.85 -2.78 5.82
C MET A 18 11.75 -3.69 7.05
N ALA A 19 12.74 -4.58 7.14
CA ALA A 19 12.96 -5.52 8.24
C ALA A 19 11.93 -6.66 8.36
N ILE A 20 12.46 -7.89 8.46
CA ILE A 20 11.75 -9.03 9.02
C ILE A 20 12.33 -9.20 10.42
N GLU A 21 11.57 -8.82 11.44
CA GLU A 21 11.94 -9.10 12.84
C GLU A 21 10.84 -9.99 13.43
N ASP A 22 11.23 -11.17 13.95
CA ASP A 22 10.31 -12.16 14.52
C ASP A 22 9.10 -12.51 13.64
N GLY A 23 9.31 -12.59 12.32
CA GLY A 23 8.24 -12.89 11.36
C GLY A 23 7.26 -11.75 11.12
N LYS A 24 7.49 -10.56 11.70
CA LYS A 24 6.76 -9.33 11.37
C LYS A 24 7.50 -8.57 10.30
N ILE A 25 6.75 -7.90 9.44
CA ILE A 25 7.27 -6.95 8.47
C ILE A 25 6.57 -5.62 8.61
N SER A 26 7.29 -4.57 8.26
CA SER A 26 6.69 -3.27 8.01
C SER A 26 7.39 -2.62 6.82
N GLY A 27 6.81 -1.56 6.29
CA GLY A 27 7.46 -0.83 5.22
C GLY A 27 6.61 0.27 4.64
N THR A 28 7.12 0.83 3.55
CA THR A 28 6.45 1.88 2.82
C THR A 28 6.30 1.49 1.36
N VAL A 29 5.22 1.97 0.74
CA VAL A 29 5.07 1.94 -0.71
C VAL A 29 5.72 3.22 -1.23
N THR A 30 6.55 3.11 -2.27
CA THR A 30 7.16 4.28 -2.91
C THR A 30 6.05 5.27 -3.27
N PRO A 31 6.14 6.55 -2.82
CA PRO A 31 5.08 7.52 -3.08
C PRO A 31 4.77 7.65 -4.57
N TYR A 32 3.49 7.66 -4.93
CA TYR A 32 3.05 7.68 -6.32
C TYR A 32 1.91 8.69 -6.54
N ALA A 33 1.75 9.18 -7.77
CA ALA A 33 0.65 10.07 -8.09
C ALA A 33 -0.67 9.30 -8.14
N ASP A 34 -1.71 9.80 -7.47
CA ASP A 34 -3.05 9.21 -7.52
C ASP A 34 -3.54 9.12 -8.99
N PRO A 35 -3.83 7.90 -9.50
CA PRO A 35 -4.20 7.70 -10.90
C PRO A 35 -5.61 8.20 -11.23
N VAL A 36 -6.47 8.43 -10.22
CA VAL A 36 -7.88 8.81 -10.40
C VAL A 36 -8.12 10.27 -9.99
N PHE A 37 -7.53 10.70 -8.88
CA PHE A 37 -7.80 11.99 -8.25
C PHE A 37 -6.58 12.92 -8.33
N ALA A 38 -6.36 13.46 -9.53
CA ALA A 38 -5.56 14.65 -9.80
C ALA A 38 -4.20 14.72 -9.06
N ARG A 39 -3.17 14.00 -9.55
CA ARG A 39 -1.72 14.18 -9.28
C ARG A 39 -1.27 14.29 -7.81
N LYS A 40 -2.15 14.13 -6.82
CA LYS A 40 -1.78 14.19 -5.42
C LYS A 40 -0.93 12.97 -5.10
N THR A 41 0.18 13.20 -4.42
CA THR A 41 1.05 12.11 -3.99
C THR A 41 0.34 11.26 -2.95
N VAL A 42 0.28 9.97 -3.21
CA VAL A 42 -0.22 8.94 -2.31
C VAL A 42 0.96 8.41 -1.52
N PHE A 43 0.80 8.36 -0.20
CA PHE A 43 1.78 7.77 0.71
C PHE A 43 1.11 6.60 1.41
N SER A 44 1.79 5.45 1.46
CA SER A 44 1.27 4.28 2.18
C SER A 44 2.34 3.64 3.05
N THR A 45 1.97 3.27 4.26
CA THR A 45 2.72 2.36 5.12
C THR A 45 1.95 1.05 5.25
N TYR A 46 2.64 -0.02 5.56
CA TYR A 46 2.02 -1.32 5.79
C TYR A 46 2.76 -2.09 6.88
N GLU A 47 2.03 -3.01 7.49
CA GLU A 47 2.52 -3.99 8.44
C GLU A 47 1.98 -5.37 8.05
N GLY A 48 2.67 -6.42 8.45
CA GLY A 48 2.21 -7.78 8.21
C GLY A 48 2.96 -8.85 8.99
N ILE A 49 2.42 -10.05 8.96
CA ILE A 49 2.96 -11.25 9.58
C ILE A 49 3.25 -12.28 8.49
N VAL A 50 4.41 -12.91 8.59
CA VAL A 50 4.88 -13.98 7.73
C VAL A 50 4.49 -15.32 8.35
N THR A 51 3.80 -16.16 7.59
CA THR A 51 3.48 -17.54 7.98
C THR A 51 3.75 -18.47 6.80
N GLY A 52 4.85 -19.23 6.90
CA GLY A 52 5.36 -20.02 5.77
C GLY A 52 5.67 -19.12 4.56
N ASN A 53 5.00 -19.39 3.44
CA ASN A 53 5.14 -18.60 2.21
C ASN A 53 4.13 -17.45 2.09
N ARG A 54 3.19 -17.33 3.02
CA ARG A 54 2.16 -16.30 3.02
C ARG A 54 2.60 -15.12 3.88
N ILE A 55 2.25 -13.93 3.43
CA ILE A 55 2.37 -12.70 4.20
C ILE A 55 1.00 -12.02 4.19
N GLU A 56 0.51 -11.57 5.33
CA GLU A 56 -0.77 -10.87 5.44
C GLU A 56 -0.73 -9.77 6.49
N GLY A 57 -1.54 -8.73 6.31
CA GLY A 57 -1.57 -7.64 7.25
C GLY A 57 -2.45 -6.48 6.81
N THR A 58 -2.11 -5.29 7.29
CA THR A 58 -2.87 -4.06 7.06
C THR A 58 -2.00 -2.99 6.42
N TYR A 59 -2.64 -2.03 5.76
CA TYR A 59 -2.00 -0.84 5.24
C TYR A 59 -2.75 0.40 5.70
N THR A 60 -2.02 1.52 5.76
CA THR A 60 -2.59 2.87 5.91
C THR A 60 -2.12 3.72 4.76
N THR A 61 -3.06 4.33 4.04
CA THR A 61 -2.81 5.20 2.88
C THR A 61 -3.33 6.60 3.15
N ARG A 62 -2.57 7.63 2.79
CA ARG A 62 -3.02 9.03 2.77
C ARG A 62 -2.80 9.67 1.40
N VAL A 63 -3.73 10.54 0.98
CA VAL A 63 -3.67 11.25 -0.32
C VAL A 63 -3.30 12.71 -0.10
N GLY A 64 -2.09 13.10 -0.50
CA GLY A 64 -1.50 14.40 -0.19
C GLY A 64 -0.98 14.47 1.25
N GLN A 65 -0.33 15.59 1.61
CA GLN A 65 0.27 15.75 2.95
C GLN A 65 -0.77 15.82 4.07
N ASN A 66 -1.93 16.44 3.81
CA ASN A 66 -2.98 16.69 4.81
C ASN A 66 -4.30 16.00 4.44
N GLY A 67 -4.25 14.93 3.66
CA GLY A 67 -5.45 14.19 3.26
C GLY A 67 -5.92 13.22 4.34
N ASN A 68 -7.16 12.75 4.18
CA ASN A 68 -7.70 11.66 5.00
C ASN A 68 -6.85 10.40 4.84
N SER A 69 -6.72 9.66 5.93
CA SER A 69 -6.12 8.32 5.94
C SER A 69 -7.19 7.26 5.69
N PHE A 70 -6.81 6.22 4.96
CA PHE A 70 -7.61 5.04 4.64
C PHE A 70 -6.85 3.80 5.06
N THR A 71 -7.54 2.83 5.65
CA THR A 71 -6.95 1.55 6.04
C THR A 71 -7.57 0.40 5.25
N GLY A 72 -6.82 -0.69 5.14
CA GLY A 72 -7.32 -1.91 4.53
C GLY A 72 -6.41 -3.10 4.83
N SER A 73 -6.83 -4.27 4.36
CA SER A 73 -6.08 -5.52 4.50
C SER A 73 -5.41 -5.90 3.19
N TRP A 74 -4.29 -6.59 3.27
CA TRP A 74 -3.54 -7.09 2.11
C TRP A 74 -2.92 -8.46 2.40
N TRP A 75 -2.58 -9.19 1.35
CA TRP A 75 -1.78 -10.40 1.44
C TRP A 75 -0.90 -10.59 0.21
N ALA A 76 0.20 -11.32 0.37
CA ALA A 76 1.10 -11.74 -0.70
C ALA A 76 1.60 -13.16 -0.47
N VAL A 77 2.10 -13.79 -1.53
CA VAL A 77 2.76 -15.09 -1.48
C VAL A 77 4.16 -14.95 -2.06
N ARG A 78 5.16 -15.48 -1.36
CA ARG A 78 6.56 -15.54 -1.81
C ARG A 78 6.65 -16.51 -2.99
N LYS A 79 7.29 -16.09 -4.08
CA LYS A 79 7.63 -16.96 -5.21
C LYS A 79 9.02 -17.55 -5.05
#